data_AF-A0ABC9VG31-F1
#
_entry.id   AF-A0ABC9VG31-F1
#
_cell.length_a   1.000
_cell.length_b   1.000
_cell.length_c   1.000
_cell.angle_alpha   90.00
_cell.angle_beta   90.00
_cell.angle_gamma   90.00
#
_symmetry.space_group_name_H-M   'P 1'
#
loop_
_entity.id
_entity.type
_entity.pdbx_description
1 polymer ?
#
loop_
_entity_poly.entity_id
_entity_poly.type
_entity_poly.pdbx_seq_one_letter_code
_entity_poly.pdbx_strand_id
1 'polypeptide(L)' 'MWLKVLLAILALFGYFLMWFAVFGKKKDIDNMSTGVSTSLVELIFDLTYKFSPTLVKRILLFLLGLFTAFIFTMGVIFS' A
#
# COMPACT_ATOMS: atom_id res chain seq x y z
N MET A 1 -12.28 16.38 19.28
CA MET A 1 -13.15 15.32 18.71
C MET A 1 -13.06 15.23 17.19
N TRP A 2 -13.21 16.32 16.43
CA TRP A 2 -13.14 16.31 14.96
C TRP A 2 -11.84 15.75 14.36
N LEU A 3 -10.67 16.03 14.96
CA LEU A 3 -9.38 15.53 14.50
C LEU A 3 -9.30 13.99 14.56
N LYS A 4 -9.80 13.39 15.65
CA LYS A 4 -9.85 11.93 15.83
C LYS A 4 -10.73 11.26 14.78
N VAL A 5 -11.86 11.89 14.44
CA VAL A 5 -12.76 11.40 13.38
C VAL A 5 -12.07 11.42 12.02
N LEU A 6 -11.35 12.50 11.70
CA LEU A 6 -10.58 12.60 10.45
C LEU A 6 -9.47 11.55 10.38
N LEU A 7 -8.71 11.37 11.46
CA LEU A 7 -7.66 10.35 11.57
C LEU A 7 -8.22 8.93 11.45
N ALA A 8 -9.41 8.65 12.02
CA ALA A 8 -10.06 7.36 11.91
C ALA A 8 -10.51 7.05 10.46
N ILE A 9 -11.01 8.05 9.72
CA ILE A 9 -11.37 7.91 8.30
C ILE A 9 -10.13 7.60 7.45
N LEU A 10 -9.01 8.26 7.74
CA LEU A 10 -7.73 8.01 7.08
C LEU A 10 -7.18 6.60 7.40
N ALA A 11 -7.35 6.13 8.64
CA ALA A 11 -7.01 4.75 9.01
C ALA A 11 -7.86 3.72 8.25
N LEU A 12 -9.18 3.96 8.13
CA LEU A 12 -10.09 3.13 7.32
C LEU A 12 -9.68 3.11 5.85
N PHE A 13 -9.19 4.22 5.31
CA PHE A 13 -8.65 4.27 3.95
C PHE A 13 -7.41 3.39 3.79
N GLY A 14 -6.54 3.34 4.80
CA GLY A 14 -5.42 2.39 4.86
C GLY A 14 -5.87 0.92 4.80
N TYR A 15 -6.89 0.56 5.57
CA TYR A 15 -7.49 -0.79 5.51
C TYR A 15 -8.12 -1.10 4.14
N PHE A 16 -8.76 -0.11 3.51
CA PHE A 16 -9.31 -0.26 2.16
C PHE A 16 -8.22 -0.52 1.11
N LEU A 17 -7.08 0.17 1.21
CA LEU A 17 -5.91 -0.08 0.36
C LEU A 17 -5.36 -1.51 0.54
N MET A 18 -5.31 -2.00 1.78
CA MET A 18 -4.90 -3.39 2.07
C MET A 18 -5.87 -4.39 1.46
N TRP A 19 -7.17 -4.15 1.60
CA TRP A 19 -8.21 -4.96 0.97
C TRP A 19 -8.06 -4.99 -0.56
N PHE A 20 -7.85 -3.82 -1.17
CA PHE A 20 -7.63 -3.71 -2.61
C PHE A 20 -6.35 -4.43 -3.07
N ALA A 21 -5.29 -4.42 -2.26
CA ALA A 21 -4.07 -5.17 -2.57
C ALA A 21 -4.29 -6.69 -2.57
N VAL A 22 -5.12 -7.23 -1.67
CA VAL A 22 -5.40 -8.67 -1.55
C VAL A 22 -6.45 -9.13 -2.57
N PHE A 23 -7.58 -8.42 -2.65
CA PHE A 23 -8.76 -8.83 -3.43
C PHE A 23 -8.92 -8.09 -4.75
N GLY A 24 -8.13 -7.03 -5.00
CA GLY A 24 -8.18 -6.27 -6.24
C GLY A 24 -7.91 -7.16 -7.46
N LYS A 25 -8.57 -6.86 -8.58
CA LYS A 25 -8.37 -7.62 -9.81
C LYS A 25 -6.96 -7.36 -10.33
N LYS A 26 -6.32 -8.42 -10.86
CA LYS A 26 -4.95 -8.33 -11.41
C LYS A 26 -4.80 -7.20 -12.44
N LYS A 27 -5.81 -6.99 -13.28
CA LYS A 27 -5.82 -5.97 -14.34
C LYS A 27 -5.75 -4.53 -13.80
N ASP A 28 -6.42 -4.26 -12.67
CA ASP A 28 -6.41 -2.92 -12.05
C ASP A 28 -5.07 -2.63 -11.38
N ILE A 29 -4.43 -3.66 -10.80
CA ILE A 29 -3.12 -3.55 -10.15
C ILE A 29 -1.99 -3.45 -11.19
N ASP A 30 -2.10 -4.15 -12.32
CA ASP A 30 -1.12 -4.04 -13.40
C ASP A 30 -1.15 -2.67 -14.07
N ASN A 31 -2.34 -2.07 -14.23
CA ASN A 31 -2.51 -0.74 -14.81
C ASN A 31 -2.04 0.41 -13.88
N MET A 32 -1.74 0.13 -12.62
CA MET A 32 -1.09 1.11 -11.75
C MET A 32 0.37 1.27 -12.20
N SER A 33 0.64 2.44 -12.78
CA SER A 33 1.98 2.90 -13.14
C SER A 33 2.82 3.05 -11.87
N THR A 34 3.79 2.15 -11.71
CA THR A 34 4.82 2.23 -10.67
C THR A 34 6.07 2.79 -11.34
N GLY A 35 6.45 4.02 -10.97
CA GLY A 35 7.62 4.70 -11.52
C GLY A 35 8.90 3.88 -11.35
N VAL A 36 9.71 3.85 -12.40
CA VAL A 36 11.01 3.15 -12.48
C VAL A 36 11.99 3.79 -11.49
N SER A 37 12.74 3.00 -10.72
CA SER A 37 13.60 3.48 -9.62
C SER A 37 15.01 2.89 -9.67
N THR A 38 15.97 3.74 -10.04
CA THR A 38 17.38 3.53 -10.41
C THR A 38 18.36 3.10 -9.29
N SER A 39 18.06 2.09 -8.47
CA SER A 39 18.91 1.71 -7.28
C SER A 39 19.06 0.19 -7.04
N LEU A 40 19.87 -0.26 -6.07
CA LEU A 40 20.00 -1.68 -5.65
C LEU A 40 18.66 -2.37 -5.31
N VAL A 41 17.66 -1.56 -4.95
CA VAL A 41 16.25 -1.98 -4.81
C VAL A 41 15.71 -2.52 -6.12
N GLU A 42 16.08 -1.91 -7.25
CA GLU A 42 15.75 -2.31 -8.63
C GLU A 42 16.26 -3.72 -8.92
N LEU A 43 17.39 -4.19 -8.38
CA LEU A 43 17.91 -5.54 -8.63
C LEU A 43 17.11 -6.63 -7.91
N ILE A 44 16.68 -6.37 -6.66
CA ILE A 44 15.74 -7.23 -5.92
C ILE A 44 14.36 -7.17 -6.57
N PHE A 45 13.94 -5.98 -7.01
CA PHE A 45 12.70 -5.78 -7.74
C PHE A 45 12.71 -6.50 -9.07
N ASP A 46 13.78 -6.47 -9.85
CA ASP A 46 13.91 -7.03 -11.18
C ASP A 46 13.87 -8.56 -11.13
N LEU A 47 14.52 -9.16 -10.12
CA LEU A 47 14.37 -10.58 -9.79
C LEU A 47 12.92 -10.95 -9.44
N THR A 48 12.22 -10.10 -8.69
CA THR A 48 10.83 -10.37 -8.27
C THR A 48 9.81 -10.02 -9.37
N TYR A 49 10.10 -9.04 -10.23
CA TYR A 49 9.35 -8.65 -11.41
C TYR A 49 9.41 -9.73 -12.48
N LYS A 50 10.56 -10.41 -12.60
CA LYS A 50 10.73 -11.56 -13.49
C LYS A 50 9.88 -12.77 -13.08
N PHE A 51 9.58 -12.90 -11.79
CA PHE A 51 8.72 -13.98 -11.26
C PHE A 51 7.23 -13.63 -11.30
N SER A 52 6.82 -12.43 -10.85
CA SER A 52 5.44 -11.96 -11.00
C SER A 52 5.32 -10.45 -10.68
N PRO A 53 5.27 -9.57 -11.69
CA PRO A 53 5.21 -8.12 -11.47
C PRO A 53 3.94 -7.71 -10.70
N THR A 54 2.87 -8.48 -10.87
CA THR A 54 1.59 -8.29 -10.16
C THR A 54 1.69 -8.57 -8.66
N LEU A 55 2.47 -9.57 -8.25
CA LEU A 55 2.63 -9.90 -6.82
C LEU A 55 3.44 -8.83 -6.08
N VAL A 56 4.49 -8.31 -6.71
CA VAL A 56 5.30 -7.22 -6.16
C VAL A 56 4.47 -5.97 -5.94
N LYS A 57 3.69 -5.58 -6.96
CA LYS A 57 2.77 -4.44 -6.85
C LYS A 57 1.76 -4.62 -5.73
N ARG A 58 1.20 -5.84 -5.56
CA ARG A 58 0.29 -6.15 -4.45
C ARG A 58 0.96 -6.00 -3.09
N ILE A 59 2.16 -6.53 -2.93
CA ILE A 59 2.91 -6.44 -1.65
C ILE A 59 3.20 -4.99 -1.31
N LEU A 60 3.66 -4.18 -2.28
CA LEU A 60 3.88 -2.74 -2.06
C LEU A 60 2.61 -2.00 -1.67
N LEU A 61 1.51 -2.27 -2.37
CA LEU A 61 0.23 -1.60 -2.13
C LEU A 61 -0.34 -2.00 -0.75
N PHE A 62 -0.12 -3.25 -0.37
CA PHE A 62 -0.44 -3.76 0.96
C PHE A 62 0.42 -3.10 2.05
N LEU A 63 1.75 -3.00 1.85
CA LEU A 63 2.64 -2.31 2.80
C LEU A 63 2.27 -0.83 2.93
N LEU A 64 1.95 -0.16 1.82
CA LEU A 64 1.51 1.23 1.84
C LEU A 64 0.23 1.39 2.67
N GLY A 65 -0.77 0.53 2.45
CA GLY A 65 -1.98 0.48 3.25
C GLY A 65 -1.71 0.19 4.73
N LEU A 66 -0.78 -0.72 5.03
CA LEU A 66 -0.37 -1.08 6.40
C LEU A 66 0.24 0.11 7.13
N PHE A 67 1.22 0.79 6.53
CA PHE A 67 1.86 1.97 7.12
C PHE A 67 0.85 3.08 7.35
N THR A 68 -0.03 3.32 6.36
CA THR A 68 -1.10 4.32 6.43
C THR A 68 -2.04 4.02 7.59
N ALA A 69 -2.60 2.81 7.65
CA ALA A 69 -3.50 2.39 8.72
C ALA A 69 -2.83 2.47 10.10
N PHE A 70 -1.56 2.05 10.20
CA PHE A 70 -0.84 2.04 11.46
C PHE A 70 -0.56 3.45 11.99
N ILE A 71 -0.03 4.34 11.15
CA ILE A 71 0.28 5.73 11.53
C ILE A 71 -0.99 6.47 11.95
N PHE A 72 -2.06 6.35 11.16
CA PHE A 72 -3.31 7.04 11.47
C PHE A 72 -4.01 6.47 12.69
N THR A 73 -3.97 5.16 12.91
CA THR A 73 -4.52 4.54 14.14
C THR A 73 -3.75 4.99 15.38
N MET A 74 -2.41 5.01 15.32
CA MET A 74 -1.61 5.58 16.41
C MET A 74 -1.94 7.06 16.62
N GLY A 75 -2.12 7.83 15.54
CA GLY A 75 -2.58 9.21 15.60
C GLY A 75 -3.93 9.37 16.31
N VAL A 76 -4.90 8.46 16.10
CA VAL A 76 -6.19 8.49 16.82
C VAL A 76 -6.02 8.24 18.32
N ILE A 77 -5.15 7.28 18.68
CA ILE A 77 -4.95 6.85 20.07
C ILE A 77 -4.19 7.91 20.88
N PHE A 78 -3.15 8.51 20.31
CA PHE A 78 -2.28 9.48 20.99
C PHE A 78 -2.74 10.95 20.89
N SER A 79 -3.68 11.26 19.98
CA SER A 79 -4.34 12.58 19.91
C SER A 79 -5.45 12.73 20.95
#